data_AF-A0A7C2G8M3-F1
#
_entry.id   AF-A0A7C2G8M3-F1
#
_cell.length_a   1.000
_cell.length_b   1.000
_cell.length_c   1.000
_cell.angle_alpha   90.00
_cell.angle_beta   90.00
_cell.angle_gamma   90.00
#
_symmetry.space_group_name_H-M   'P 1'
#
loop_
_entity.id
_entity.type
_entity.pdbx_description
1 polymer ?
#
loop_
_entity_poly.entity_id
_entity_poly.type
_entity_poly.pdbx_seq_one_letter_code
_entity_poly.pdbx_strand_id
1 'polypeptide(L)'
;RNSHTYLYDLTSWDLSGAKAPGLRLIRALTFPDDPVLDYGCGIGADGLRLMEQGFTRVSFADFDNPSTRYLKWRLERRGVPAQVYDIERDRIPHHRLVFAFDVIEHVPDARAFLRRLEKLADIVVVGFLLDPPDKATDTAYPDYYRQAKKLIRRVRRGRCVLFDGAHEVEAAPGQRLRYRFLAWYSRPRPYLSLVIATYNRPADLARCLDSLAAAAGGARRRQFEVVVVDDGSDPEKAAENERVVTRFRKALRFRFIRQAHRGLAAARNRGIRAARGHVVLFLNDDVTVPPETLRAHIEFHREHPELWVGMLGRVEWAPELGQAPIMDYVMGAGGHQFDFKKLAPGREVDFWHFYGTCISVKAAFVHKTGEFFDPDFPALWDDIEWGHRLSARGLKVYYRPEAVVFHHHRVDTDYYVRRQRLAGRMAVVFARKHPELAERLLGAAAPPAPGEVEALRAQVGLLEAAVAGGQEELKPVLEDAYGRLLAAAYREGAAEGLKEGPVPSADELIRRAEDA
;
A
#
# COMPACT_ATOMS: atom_id res chain seq x y z
N ARG A 1 -46.14 2.43 3.11
CA ARG A 1 -45.05 1.43 3.22
C ARG A 1 -45.30 0.48 4.42
N ASN A 2 -46.54 0.06 4.67
CA ASN A 2 -46.94 -0.56 5.95
C ASN A 2 -47.76 -1.86 5.78
N SER A 3 -47.66 -2.53 4.63
CA SER A 3 -48.41 -3.78 4.37
C SER A 3 -47.49 -5.00 4.41
N HIS A 4 -48.04 -6.18 4.74
CA HIS A 4 -47.34 -7.47 4.61
C HIS A 4 -46.81 -7.73 3.19
N THR A 5 -47.45 -7.17 2.16
CA THR A 5 -46.99 -7.17 0.77
C THR A 5 -45.58 -6.58 0.64
N TYR A 6 -45.30 -5.49 1.36
CA TYR A 6 -44.00 -4.84 1.32
C TYR A 6 -42.88 -5.71 1.89
N LEU A 7 -43.16 -6.53 2.91
CA LEU A 7 -42.20 -7.50 3.45
C LEU A 7 -41.87 -8.61 2.44
N TYR A 8 -42.89 -9.07 1.69
CA TYR A 8 -42.70 -10.06 0.62
C TYR A 8 -41.83 -9.50 -0.51
N ASP A 9 -42.12 -8.28 -0.96
CA ASP A 9 -41.37 -7.62 -2.05
C ASP A 9 -39.90 -7.40 -1.66
N LEU A 10 -39.64 -6.96 -0.42
CA LEU A 10 -38.26 -6.81 0.09
C LEU A 10 -37.51 -8.14 0.16
N THR A 11 -38.21 -9.24 0.49
CA THR A 11 -37.60 -10.57 0.56
C THR A 11 -37.30 -11.12 -0.84
N SER A 12 -38.23 -10.96 -1.78
CA SER A 12 -38.04 -11.32 -3.19
C SER A 12 -36.86 -10.56 -3.82
N TRP A 13 -36.81 -9.25 -3.57
CA TRP A 13 -35.73 -8.40 -4.04
C TRP A 13 -34.37 -8.80 -3.50
N ASP A 14 -34.28 -9.14 -2.21
CA ASP A 14 -33.02 -9.62 -1.62
C ASP A 14 -32.48 -10.86 -2.36
N LEU A 15 -33.37 -11.81 -2.69
CA LEU A 15 -33.01 -13.06 -3.39
C LEU A 15 -32.48 -12.85 -4.82
N SER A 16 -32.71 -11.70 -5.44
CA SER A 16 -32.15 -11.38 -6.78
C SER A 16 -30.62 -11.32 -6.83
N GLY A 17 -29.96 -11.15 -5.67
CA GLY A 17 -28.51 -10.99 -5.60
C GLY A 17 -28.02 -9.62 -6.10
N ALA A 18 -28.91 -8.65 -6.35
CA ALA A 18 -28.57 -7.34 -6.92
C ALA A 18 -27.52 -6.56 -6.13
N LYS A 19 -27.47 -6.75 -4.81
CA LYS A 19 -26.53 -6.08 -3.90
C LYS A 19 -25.22 -6.83 -3.68
N ALA A 20 -25.04 -8.03 -4.26
CA ALA A 20 -23.82 -8.82 -4.11
C ALA A 20 -22.52 -8.09 -4.52
N PRO A 21 -22.49 -7.25 -5.58
CA PRO A 21 -21.32 -6.42 -5.88
C PRO A 21 -20.97 -5.44 -4.76
N GLY A 22 -21.98 -4.81 -4.15
CA GLY A 22 -21.80 -3.91 -3.01
C GLY A 22 -21.24 -4.63 -1.77
N LEU A 23 -21.72 -5.84 -1.49
CA LEU A 23 -21.18 -6.68 -0.41
C LEU A 23 -19.72 -7.09 -0.66
N ARG A 24 -19.35 -7.42 -1.91
CA ARG A 24 -17.94 -7.67 -2.28
C ARG A 24 -17.07 -6.44 -2.06
N LEU A 25 -17.59 -5.25 -2.37
CA LEU A 25 -16.88 -4.00 -2.14
C LEU A 25 -16.64 -3.73 -0.64
N ILE A 26 -17.64 -3.98 0.21
CA ILE A 26 -17.48 -3.87 1.67
C ILE A 26 -16.35 -4.80 2.13
N ARG A 27 -16.32 -6.04 1.65
CA ARG A 27 -15.27 -7.02 1.97
C ARG A 27 -13.89 -6.63 1.48
N ALA A 28 -13.81 -5.93 0.36
CA ALA A 28 -12.55 -5.40 -0.13
C ALA A 28 -12.03 -4.25 0.76
N LEU A 29 -12.94 -3.45 1.32
CA LEU A 29 -12.61 -2.22 2.05
C LEU A 29 -12.47 -2.40 3.57
N THR A 30 -12.91 -3.53 4.10
CA THR A 30 -12.95 -3.83 5.55
C THR A 30 -12.60 -5.28 5.81
N PHE A 31 -12.35 -5.59 7.07
CA PHE A 31 -12.18 -6.95 7.53
C PHE A 31 -13.37 -7.43 8.38
N PRO A 32 -13.53 -8.75 8.57
CA PRO A 32 -14.65 -9.31 9.34
C PRO A 32 -14.88 -8.72 10.75
N ASP A 33 -13.81 -8.35 11.46
CA ASP A 33 -13.89 -7.79 12.82
C ASP A 33 -13.97 -6.25 12.87
N ASP A 34 -14.01 -5.59 11.71
CA ASP A 34 -14.25 -4.15 11.68
C ASP A 34 -15.71 -3.86 12.05
N PRO A 35 -16.00 -2.80 12.84
CA PRO A 35 -17.37 -2.39 13.08
C PRO A 35 -17.98 -1.85 11.79
N VAL A 36 -18.99 -2.55 11.25
CA VAL A 36 -19.70 -2.20 10.01
C VAL A 36 -21.16 -1.88 10.33
N LEU A 37 -21.68 -0.80 9.76
CA LEU A 37 -23.08 -0.40 9.91
C LEU A 37 -23.84 -0.54 8.60
N ASP A 38 -24.90 -1.35 8.61
CA ASP A 38 -25.95 -1.40 7.58
C ASP A 38 -26.98 -0.30 7.89
N TYR A 39 -26.89 0.83 7.19
CA TYR A 39 -27.72 2.02 7.41
C TYR A 39 -28.88 2.08 6.41
N GLY A 40 -30.11 2.21 6.90
CA GLY A 40 -31.33 1.98 6.13
C GLY A 40 -31.56 0.49 5.88
N CYS A 41 -31.30 -0.33 6.91
CA CYS A 41 -31.19 -1.77 6.77
C CYS A 41 -32.49 -2.49 6.40
N GLY A 42 -33.66 -1.88 6.61
CA GLY A 42 -34.96 -2.53 6.41
C GLY A 42 -35.05 -3.86 7.18
N ILE A 43 -35.17 -4.98 6.46
CA ILE A 43 -35.21 -6.34 7.03
C ILE A 43 -33.83 -6.91 7.39
N GLY A 44 -32.75 -6.13 7.22
CA GLY A 44 -31.35 -6.42 7.55
C GLY A 44 -30.70 -7.52 6.72
N ALA A 45 -31.18 -7.74 5.49
CA ALA A 45 -30.67 -8.83 4.66
C ALA A 45 -29.19 -8.65 4.28
N ASP A 46 -28.78 -7.43 3.95
CA ASP A 46 -27.40 -7.10 3.56
C ASP A 46 -26.41 -7.34 4.71
N GLY A 47 -26.69 -6.78 5.90
CA GLY A 47 -25.86 -7.04 7.09
C GLY A 47 -25.84 -8.50 7.53
N LEU A 48 -26.97 -9.22 7.45
CA LEU A 48 -27.01 -10.67 7.76
C LEU A 48 -26.14 -11.49 6.79
N ARG A 49 -26.10 -11.14 5.50
CA ARG A 49 -25.20 -11.78 4.52
C ARG A 49 -23.73 -11.54 4.84
N LEU A 50 -23.38 -10.35 5.33
CA LEU A 50 -22.01 -10.09 5.79
C LEU A 50 -21.67 -10.99 6.99
N MET A 51 -22.60 -11.17 7.93
CA MET A 51 -22.40 -12.06 9.08
C MET A 51 -22.24 -13.52 8.66
N GLU A 52 -23.06 -14.00 7.70
CA GLU A 52 -22.91 -15.34 7.10
C GLU A 52 -21.55 -15.52 6.40
N GLN A 53 -20.92 -14.42 5.97
CA GLN A 53 -19.58 -14.39 5.39
C GLN A 53 -18.48 -14.15 6.45
N GLY A 54 -18.81 -14.27 7.73
CA GLY A 54 -17.87 -14.23 8.85
C GLY A 54 -17.70 -12.86 9.52
N PHE A 55 -18.42 -11.81 9.09
CA PHE A 55 -18.33 -10.50 9.77
C PHE A 55 -18.95 -10.57 11.17
N THR A 56 -18.13 -10.34 12.18
CA THR A 56 -18.49 -10.53 13.59
C THR A 56 -19.07 -9.28 14.24
N ARG A 57 -18.86 -8.09 13.63
CA ARG A 57 -19.24 -6.78 14.21
C ARG A 57 -20.12 -5.95 13.28
N VAL A 58 -21.21 -6.55 12.81
CA VAL A 58 -22.22 -5.87 12.00
C VAL A 58 -23.33 -5.34 12.90
N SER A 59 -23.63 -4.04 12.78
CA SER A 59 -24.79 -3.38 13.38
C SER A 59 -25.74 -2.90 12.29
N PHE A 60 -26.98 -2.63 12.68
CA PHE A 60 -28.04 -2.17 11.80
C PHE A 60 -28.59 -0.84 12.27
N ALA A 61 -29.04 0.02 11.36
CA ALA A 61 -29.69 1.27 11.70
C ALA A 61 -30.83 1.58 10.74
N ASP A 62 -32.02 1.86 11.27
CA ASP A 62 -33.16 2.40 10.54
C ASP A 62 -34.13 3.06 11.52
N PHE A 63 -35.24 3.65 11.07
CA PHE A 63 -36.31 4.09 11.99
C PHE A 63 -37.14 2.89 12.47
N ASP A 64 -37.82 3.00 13.63
CA ASP A 64 -38.71 1.92 14.11
C ASP A 64 -39.90 1.71 13.15
N ASN A 65 -39.97 0.52 12.57
CA ASN A 65 -40.98 0.14 11.59
C ASN A 65 -41.18 -1.39 11.56
N PRO A 66 -42.21 -1.92 10.86
CA PRO A 66 -42.41 -3.37 10.78
C PRO A 66 -41.20 -4.17 10.27
N SER A 67 -40.41 -3.62 9.34
CA SER A 67 -39.22 -4.28 8.80
C SER A 67 -38.10 -4.40 9.84
N THR A 68 -37.84 -3.35 10.63
CA THR A 68 -36.83 -3.43 11.71
C THR A 68 -37.26 -4.31 12.87
N ARG A 69 -38.57 -4.40 13.16
CA ARG A 69 -39.11 -5.37 14.12
C ARG A 69 -38.95 -6.80 13.61
N TYR A 70 -39.18 -7.03 12.31
CA TYR A 70 -38.91 -8.32 11.68
C TYR A 70 -37.42 -8.67 11.71
N LEU A 71 -36.52 -7.72 11.44
CA LEU A 71 -35.08 -7.91 11.60
C LEU A 71 -34.71 -8.33 13.04
N LYS A 72 -35.21 -7.63 14.06
CA LYS A 72 -34.98 -7.99 15.48
C LYS A 72 -35.41 -9.43 15.76
N TRP A 73 -36.61 -9.82 15.30
CA TRP A 73 -37.08 -11.20 15.40
C TRP A 73 -36.15 -12.20 14.67
N ARG A 74 -35.63 -11.85 13.48
CA ARG A 74 -34.67 -12.70 12.74
C ARG A 74 -33.36 -12.89 13.52
N LEU A 75 -32.84 -11.82 14.12
CA LEU A 75 -31.61 -11.86 14.92
C LEU A 75 -31.78 -12.74 16.16
N GLU A 76 -32.88 -12.56 16.88
CA GLU A 76 -33.24 -13.39 18.04
C GLU A 76 -33.35 -14.88 17.66
N ARG A 77 -34.05 -15.19 16.56
CA ARG A 77 -34.20 -16.57 16.08
C ARG A 77 -32.89 -17.22 15.65
N ARG A 78 -31.92 -16.43 15.18
CA ARG A 78 -30.59 -16.91 14.79
C ARG A 78 -29.61 -16.93 15.96
N GLY A 79 -29.98 -16.43 17.15
CA GLY A 79 -29.06 -16.27 18.27
C GLY A 79 -27.90 -15.31 17.99
N VAL A 80 -28.10 -14.33 17.09
CA VAL A 80 -27.06 -13.39 16.68
C VAL A 80 -27.20 -12.10 17.49
N PRO A 81 -26.22 -11.76 18.36
CA PRO A 81 -26.28 -10.57 19.20
C PRO A 81 -25.81 -9.34 18.41
N ALA A 82 -26.69 -8.78 17.59
CA ALA A 82 -26.39 -7.57 16.82
C ALA A 82 -27.28 -6.39 17.22
N GLN A 83 -26.66 -5.21 17.28
CA GLN A 83 -27.37 -3.99 17.65
C GLN A 83 -28.19 -3.48 16.47
N VAL A 84 -29.46 -3.16 16.73
CA VAL A 84 -30.34 -2.45 15.79
C VAL A 84 -30.66 -1.08 16.39
N TYR A 85 -30.10 -0.02 15.82
CA TYR A 85 -30.28 1.36 16.24
C TYR A 85 -31.52 1.97 15.59
N ASP A 86 -32.33 2.67 16.38
CA ASP A 86 -33.35 3.60 15.88
C ASP A 86 -32.70 4.94 15.51
N ILE A 87 -32.68 5.29 14.22
CA ILE A 87 -32.01 6.51 13.73
C ILE A 87 -32.65 7.81 14.25
N GLU A 88 -33.86 7.77 14.79
CA GLU A 88 -34.55 8.94 15.37
C GLU A 88 -34.26 9.10 16.86
N ARG A 89 -33.94 8.01 17.55
CA ARG A 89 -33.87 7.96 19.02
C ARG A 89 -32.47 7.66 19.55
N ASP A 90 -31.73 6.82 18.86
CA ASP A 90 -30.48 6.28 19.34
C ASP A 90 -29.26 7.07 18.88
N ARG A 91 -28.26 7.15 19.75
CA ARG A 91 -26.92 7.63 19.39
C ARG A 91 -26.12 6.48 18.79
N ILE A 92 -25.91 6.55 17.49
CA ILE A 92 -25.09 5.57 16.76
C ILE A 92 -23.60 5.88 17.00
N PRO A 93 -22.78 4.91 17.45
CA PRO A 93 -21.34 5.10 17.63
C PRO A 93 -20.62 5.17 16.29
N HIS A 94 -19.33 5.54 16.34
CA HIS A 94 -18.50 5.59 15.13
C HIS A 94 -18.13 4.17 14.68
N HIS A 95 -18.22 3.91 13.37
CA HIS A 95 -17.93 2.65 12.71
C HIS A 95 -16.70 2.78 11.80
N ARG A 96 -16.13 1.65 11.37
CA ARG A 96 -15.08 1.65 10.36
C ARG A 96 -15.68 1.95 8.99
N LEU A 97 -16.79 1.29 8.68
CA LEU A 97 -17.52 1.45 7.44
C LEU A 97 -19.01 1.55 7.73
N VAL A 98 -19.68 2.48 7.05
CA VAL A 98 -21.15 2.53 6.96
C VAL A 98 -21.52 2.31 5.51
N PHE A 99 -22.50 1.46 5.25
CA PHE A 99 -23.08 1.33 3.92
C PHE A 99 -24.57 1.59 3.93
N ALA A 100 -25.10 2.09 2.81
CA ALA A 100 -26.52 2.27 2.59
C ALA A 100 -26.85 1.97 1.13
N PHE A 101 -27.52 0.85 0.90
CA PHE A 101 -27.90 0.39 -0.45
C PHE A 101 -29.38 0.60 -0.66
N ASP A 102 -29.76 1.29 -1.75
CA ASP A 102 -31.16 1.56 -2.08
C ASP A 102 -31.89 2.45 -1.04
N VAL A 103 -31.14 3.43 -0.51
CA VAL A 103 -31.63 4.35 0.54
C VAL A 103 -31.64 5.79 0.03
N ILE A 104 -30.60 6.16 -0.70
CA ILE A 104 -30.32 7.55 -1.05
C ILE A 104 -31.33 8.11 -2.06
N GLU A 105 -31.98 7.26 -2.85
CA GLU A 105 -33.11 7.62 -3.74
C GLU A 105 -34.36 8.02 -2.97
N HIS A 106 -34.50 7.57 -1.72
CA HIS A 106 -35.70 7.72 -0.91
C HIS A 106 -35.59 8.82 0.15
N VAL A 107 -34.47 9.55 0.21
CA VAL A 107 -34.28 10.65 1.15
C VAL A 107 -34.56 12.02 0.51
N PRO A 108 -35.21 12.96 1.23
CA PRO A 108 -35.51 14.29 0.68
C PRO A 108 -34.27 15.14 0.34
N ASP A 109 -33.19 15.00 1.15
CA ASP A 109 -31.91 15.69 0.92
C ASP A 109 -30.75 14.68 0.98
N ALA A 110 -30.37 14.19 -0.20
CA ALA A 110 -29.24 13.29 -0.37
C ALA A 110 -27.91 13.87 0.17
N ARG A 111 -27.73 15.20 0.15
CA ARG A 111 -26.48 15.81 0.66
C ARG A 111 -26.45 15.82 2.17
N ALA A 112 -27.56 16.12 2.83
CA ALA A 112 -27.66 16.05 4.29
C ALA A 112 -27.48 14.61 4.78
N PHE A 113 -28.11 13.66 4.07
CA PHE A 113 -27.95 12.24 4.33
C PHE A 113 -26.48 11.80 4.30
N LEU A 114 -25.73 12.13 3.24
CA LEU A 114 -24.32 11.75 3.17
C LEU A 114 -23.46 12.42 4.23
N ARG A 115 -23.68 13.71 4.53
CA ARG A 115 -22.98 14.38 5.64
C ARG A 115 -23.24 13.70 6.99
N ARG A 116 -24.39 13.06 7.16
CA ARG A 116 -24.71 12.26 8.35
C ARG A 116 -23.88 10.98 8.37
N LEU A 117 -23.88 10.20 7.29
CA LEU A 117 -23.07 8.97 7.19
C LEU A 117 -21.57 9.27 7.39
N GLU A 118 -21.10 10.39 6.86
CA GLU A 118 -19.72 10.83 7.01
C GLU A 118 -19.30 11.07 8.48
N LYS A 119 -20.23 11.48 9.33
CA LYS A 119 -19.93 11.63 10.77
C LYS A 119 -19.87 10.28 11.50
N LEU A 120 -20.45 9.24 10.92
CA LEU A 120 -20.64 7.93 11.56
C LEU A 120 -19.54 6.93 11.23
N ALA A 121 -18.77 7.08 10.17
CA ALA A 121 -17.70 6.13 9.84
C ALA A 121 -16.50 6.76 9.17
N ASP A 122 -15.39 6.02 9.07
CA ASP A 122 -14.24 6.41 8.23
C ASP A 122 -14.52 6.22 6.73
N ILE A 123 -15.26 5.17 6.36
CA ILE A 123 -15.63 4.80 4.99
C ILE A 123 -17.16 4.80 4.87
N VAL A 124 -17.69 5.41 3.82
CA VAL A 124 -19.11 5.41 3.46
C VAL A 124 -19.25 4.74 2.11
N VAL A 125 -20.13 3.73 2.01
CA VAL A 125 -20.48 3.07 0.74
C VAL A 125 -21.96 3.26 0.47
N VAL A 126 -22.31 3.72 -0.72
CA VAL A 126 -23.70 3.88 -1.12
C VAL A 126 -23.95 3.25 -2.49
N GLY A 127 -25.11 2.62 -2.64
CA GLY A 127 -25.58 2.07 -3.90
C GLY A 127 -26.62 3.01 -4.53
N PHE A 128 -26.56 3.15 -5.85
CA PHE A 128 -27.53 3.91 -6.65
C PHE A 128 -28.11 3.04 -7.74
N LEU A 129 -29.42 3.09 -7.95
CA LEU A 129 -30.05 2.58 -9.15
C LEU A 129 -29.86 3.57 -10.31
N LEU A 130 -29.27 3.09 -11.40
CA LEU A 130 -29.17 3.76 -12.68
C LEU A 130 -30.25 3.18 -13.60
N ASP A 131 -31.12 4.05 -14.10
CA ASP A 131 -32.24 3.77 -15.00
C ASP A 131 -33.51 3.19 -14.32
N PRO A 132 -34.70 3.77 -14.58
CA PRO A 132 -35.96 3.24 -14.08
C PRO A 132 -36.37 1.97 -14.86
N PRO A 133 -37.01 0.99 -14.23
CA PRO A 133 -37.86 0.06 -14.98
C PRO A 133 -38.98 0.88 -15.63
N ASP A 134 -39.04 0.82 -16.95
CA ASP A 134 -40.01 1.43 -17.87
C ASP A 134 -40.89 2.59 -17.34
N LYS A 135 -40.60 3.79 -17.85
CA LYS A 135 -41.32 5.08 -17.69
C LYS A 135 -42.75 4.98 -17.11
N ALA A 136 -43.01 5.57 -15.94
CA ALA A 136 -43.96 6.69 -15.77
C ALA A 136 -44.26 7.04 -14.29
N THR A 137 -44.13 8.33 -13.98
CA THR A 137 -45.04 9.21 -13.19
C THR A 137 -44.46 10.00 -12.02
N ASP A 138 -43.30 9.67 -11.47
CA ASP A 138 -42.78 10.47 -10.34
C ASP A 138 -41.76 11.55 -10.80
N THR A 139 -42.24 12.78 -10.91
CA THR A 139 -41.48 13.96 -11.38
C THR A 139 -40.31 14.36 -10.46
N ALA A 140 -40.12 13.68 -9.32
CA ALA A 140 -39.04 13.89 -8.37
C ALA A 140 -37.69 13.22 -8.74
N TYR A 141 -37.69 12.14 -9.54
CA TYR A 141 -36.48 11.35 -9.85
C TYR A 141 -35.40 12.03 -10.74
N PRO A 142 -35.71 12.91 -11.71
CA PRO A 142 -34.70 13.51 -12.58
C PRO A 142 -33.73 14.46 -11.85
N ASP A 143 -34.18 15.11 -10.79
CA ASP A 143 -33.35 16.07 -10.03
C ASP A 143 -32.34 15.37 -9.11
N TYR A 144 -32.73 14.24 -8.54
CA TYR A 144 -31.86 13.37 -7.78
C TYR A 144 -30.60 12.97 -8.58
N TYR A 145 -30.79 12.55 -9.84
CA TYR A 145 -29.69 12.11 -10.69
C TYR A 145 -28.71 13.25 -11.05
N ARG A 146 -29.24 14.45 -11.32
CA ARG A 146 -28.42 15.65 -11.50
C ARG A 146 -27.65 16.02 -10.22
N GLN A 147 -28.26 15.85 -9.06
CA GLN A 147 -27.63 16.10 -7.77
C GLN A 147 -26.55 15.05 -7.46
N ALA A 148 -26.79 13.76 -7.70
CA ALA A 148 -25.82 12.68 -7.56
C ALA A 148 -24.60 12.90 -8.47
N LYS A 149 -24.79 13.23 -9.77
CA LYS A 149 -23.67 13.58 -10.67
C LYS A 149 -22.87 14.79 -10.18
N LYS A 150 -23.52 15.84 -9.68
CA LYS A 150 -22.84 17.03 -9.12
C LYS A 150 -22.09 16.69 -7.82
N LEU A 151 -22.66 15.84 -6.99
CA LEU A 151 -22.09 15.35 -5.74
C LEU A 151 -20.84 14.49 -6.01
N ILE A 152 -20.94 13.50 -6.90
CA ILE A 152 -19.81 12.68 -7.40
C ILE A 152 -18.67 13.57 -7.88
N ARG A 153 -18.95 14.58 -8.71
CA ARG A 153 -17.94 15.53 -9.22
C ARG A 153 -17.27 16.35 -8.12
N ARG A 154 -17.96 16.67 -7.02
CA ARG A 154 -17.45 17.52 -5.94
C ARG A 154 -16.66 16.70 -4.89
N VAL A 155 -17.08 15.46 -4.67
CA VAL A 155 -16.36 14.43 -3.88
C VAL A 155 -14.96 14.19 -4.46
N ARG A 156 -14.82 14.17 -5.81
CA ARG A 156 -13.52 14.10 -6.51
C ARG A 156 -12.54 15.25 -6.24
N ARG A 157 -12.99 16.41 -5.71
CA ARG A 157 -12.14 17.61 -5.49
C ARG A 157 -11.46 17.66 -4.10
N GLY A 158 -11.24 16.51 -3.47
CA GLY A 158 -10.25 16.39 -2.37
C GLY A 158 -10.81 16.25 -0.96
N ARG A 159 -11.97 15.60 -0.77
CA ARG A 159 -12.41 15.14 0.56
C ARG A 159 -12.61 13.63 0.68
N CYS A 160 -12.54 12.91 -0.43
CA CYS A 160 -13.13 11.61 -0.58
C CYS A 160 -12.46 10.91 -1.78
N VAL A 161 -12.07 9.65 -1.66
CA VAL A 161 -11.65 8.84 -2.81
C VAL A 161 -12.78 7.90 -3.18
N LEU A 162 -13.15 7.88 -4.46
CA LEU A 162 -14.31 7.16 -4.99
C LEU A 162 -13.89 5.82 -5.59
N PHE A 163 -14.47 4.73 -5.09
CA PHE A 163 -14.66 3.51 -5.89
C PHE A 163 -15.98 3.63 -6.66
N ASP A 164 -16.03 3.18 -7.90
CA ASP A 164 -17.20 3.31 -8.76
C ASP A 164 -17.44 2.03 -9.55
N GLY A 165 -18.31 1.15 -9.06
CA GLY A 165 -18.66 -0.11 -9.71
C GLY A 165 -20.03 -0.02 -10.36
N ALA A 166 -20.10 -0.10 -11.69
CA ALA A 166 -21.36 -0.19 -12.42
C ALA A 166 -21.66 -1.65 -12.79
N HIS A 167 -22.87 -2.14 -12.51
CA HIS A 167 -23.26 -3.54 -12.75
C HIS A 167 -24.70 -3.64 -13.26
N GLU A 168 -24.97 -4.58 -14.16
CA GLU A 168 -26.34 -4.95 -14.56
C GLU A 168 -26.80 -6.20 -13.82
N VAL A 169 -28.04 -6.21 -13.36
CA VAL A 169 -28.67 -7.34 -12.66
C VAL A 169 -30.09 -7.54 -13.17
N GLU A 170 -30.50 -8.81 -13.27
CA GLU A 170 -31.88 -9.19 -13.58
C GLU A 170 -32.71 -9.26 -12.29
N ALA A 171 -33.74 -8.41 -12.17
CA ALA A 171 -34.56 -8.30 -10.96
C ALA A 171 -35.88 -9.07 -11.05
N ALA A 172 -36.43 -9.15 -12.26
CA ALA A 172 -37.61 -9.92 -12.63
C ALA A 172 -37.39 -10.42 -14.07
N PRO A 173 -38.12 -11.44 -14.55
CA PRO A 173 -37.95 -11.96 -15.91
C PRO A 173 -37.98 -10.84 -16.96
N GLY A 174 -36.86 -10.62 -17.65
CA GLY A 174 -36.73 -9.57 -18.67
C GLY A 174 -36.47 -8.15 -18.17
N GLN A 175 -36.51 -7.89 -16.86
CA GLN A 175 -36.20 -6.58 -16.28
C GLN A 175 -34.72 -6.51 -15.87
N ARG A 176 -33.95 -5.70 -16.60
CA ARG A 176 -32.56 -5.37 -16.25
C ARG A 176 -32.47 -4.04 -15.53
N LEU A 177 -31.75 -4.06 -14.42
CA LEU A 177 -31.44 -2.90 -13.61
C LEU A 177 -29.95 -2.64 -13.59
N ARG A 178 -29.56 -1.38 -13.72
CA ARG A 178 -28.16 -1.00 -13.62
C ARG A 178 -27.91 -0.39 -12.25
N TYR A 179 -26.86 -0.82 -11.57
CA TYR A 179 -26.44 -0.28 -10.28
C TYR A 179 -25.12 0.45 -10.42
N ARG A 180 -24.91 1.41 -9.52
CA ARG A 180 -23.62 2.07 -9.31
C ARG A 180 -23.31 2.14 -7.83
N PHE A 181 -22.19 1.56 -7.41
CA PHE A 181 -21.73 1.67 -6.02
C PHE A 181 -20.62 2.69 -5.91
N LEU A 182 -20.75 3.59 -4.93
CA LEU A 182 -19.75 4.59 -4.60
C LEU A 182 -19.25 4.41 -3.18
N ALA A 183 -17.95 4.19 -3.01
CA ALA A 183 -17.30 4.19 -1.70
C ALA A 183 -16.43 5.42 -1.53
N TRP A 184 -16.46 6.08 -0.37
CA TRP A 184 -15.49 7.13 -0.05
C TRP A 184 -15.22 7.36 1.43
N TYR A 185 -14.11 8.04 1.70
CA TYR A 185 -13.69 8.41 3.05
C TYR A 185 -14.39 9.67 3.52
N SER A 186 -14.92 9.64 4.73
CA SER A 186 -15.71 10.74 5.30
C SER A 186 -14.90 11.87 5.91
N ARG A 187 -13.68 11.57 6.32
CA ARG A 187 -12.74 12.54 6.90
C ARG A 187 -11.74 12.94 5.83
N PRO A 188 -11.31 14.22 5.82
CA PRO A 188 -10.22 14.69 4.96
C PRO A 188 -8.89 14.07 5.43
N ARG A 189 -8.70 12.78 5.16
CA ARG A 189 -7.43 12.08 5.27
C ARG A 189 -6.70 12.24 3.94
N PRO A 190 -5.36 12.38 3.97
CA PRO A 190 -4.60 12.11 2.75
C PRO A 190 -4.96 10.70 2.27
N TYR A 191 -4.98 10.49 0.96
CA TYR A 191 -5.15 9.17 0.42
C TYR A 191 -3.83 8.38 0.52
N LEU A 192 -2.72 9.06 0.24
CA LEU A 192 -1.38 8.49 0.26
C LEU A 192 -0.51 9.16 1.34
N SER A 193 0.19 8.36 2.15
CA SER A 193 1.27 8.84 3.01
C SER A 193 2.59 8.39 2.40
N LEU A 194 3.42 9.36 2.00
CA LEU A 194 4.76 9.14 1.48
C LEU A 194 5.71 9.03 2.68
N VAL A 195 6.16 7.82 3.00
CA VAL A 195 7.04 7.56 4.14
C VAL A 195 8.48 7.57 3.65
N ILE A 196 9.27 8.52 4.16
CA ILE A 196 10.67 8.73 3.81
C ILE A 196 11.48 8.65 5.10
N ALA A 197 12.42 7.71 5.18
CA ALA A 197 13.42 7.68 6.23
C ALA A 197 14.67 8.43 5.76
N THR A 198 15.35 9.12 6.65
CA THR A 198 16.60 9.83 6.35
C THR A 198 17.56 9.75 7.53
N TYR A 199 18.86 9.70 7.23
CA TYR A 199 19.94 9.71 8.22
C TYR A 199 21.15 10.39 7.60
N ASN A 200 21.56 11.54 8.16
CA ASN A 200 22.75 12.30 7.73
C ASN A 200 22.79 12.72 6.24
N ARG A 201 21.64 12.86 5.57
CA ARG A 201 21.54 13.14 4.12
C ARG A 201 20.62 14.33 3.74
N PRO A 202 20.86 15.54 4.25
CA PRO A 202 20.00 16.70 3.99
C PRO A 202 19.92 17.10 2.50
N ALA A 203 21.01 16.92 1.74
CA ALA A 203 21.04 17.25 0.32
C ALA A 203 20.16 16.32 -0.52
N ASP A 204 20.20 15.02 -0.23
CA ASP A 204 19.36 14.01 -0.90
C ASP A 204 17.90 14.24 -0.56
N LEU A 205 17.59 14.41 0.74
CA LEU A 205 16.26 14.76 1.20
C LEU A 205 15.72 16.01 0.49
N ALA A 206 16.54 17.06 0.33
CA ALA A 206 16.13 18.28 -0.36
C ALA A 206 15.74 18.01 -1.82
N ARG A 207 16.54 17.22 -2.55
CA ARG A 207 16.29 16.83 -3.95
C ARG A 207 15.03 15.98 -4.08
N CYS A 208 14.83 15.01 -3.19
CA CYS A 208 13.63 14.19 -3.13
C CYS A 208 12.38 15.06 -2.92
N LEU A 209 12.39 15.92 -1.90
CA LEU A 209 11.26 16.79 -1.58
C LEU A 209 10.97 17.83 -2.65
N ASP A 210 11.98 18.32 -3.38
CA ASP A 210 11.79 19.23 -4.51
C ASP A 210 11.03 18.54 -5.66
N SER A 211 11.45 17.32 -6.03
CA SER A 211 10.74 16.53 -7.05
C SER A 211 9.31 16.19 -6.62
N LEU A 212 9.08 15.86 -5.35
CA LEU A 212 7.76 15.61 -4.79
C LEU A 212 6.87 16.87 -4.81
N ALA A 213 7.44 18.04 -4.51
CA ALA A 213 6.72 19.30 -4.56
C ALA A 213 6.29 19.65 -5.99
N ALA A 214 7.13 19.37 -6.98
CA ALA A 214 6.79 19.51 -8.39
C ALA A 214 5.69 18.51 -8.81
N ALA A 215 5.83 17.23 -8.44
CA ALA A 215 4.86 16.17 -8.68
C ALA A 215 3.48 16.44 -8.04
N ALA A 216 3.48 17.16 -6.92
CA ALA A 216 2.29 17.45 -6.13
C ALA A 216 1.33 18.51 -6.70
N GLY A 217 1.71 19.22 -7.77
CA GLY A 217 1.09 20.46 -8.25
C GLY A 217 -0.45 20.60 -8.16
N GLY A 218 -0.92 21.80 -7.77
CA GLY A 218 -2.32 22.23 -7.83
C GLY A 218 -3.27 21.61 -6.80
N ALA A 219 -4.46 21.16 -7.25
CA ALA A 219 -5.57 20.67 -6.41
C ALA A 219 -5.30 19.32 -5.70
N ARG A 220 -4.13 18.71 -5.92
CA ARG A 220 -3.78 17.36 -5.43
C ARG A 220 -3.03 17.35 -4.10
N ARG A 221 -2.54 18.50 -3.61
CA ARG A 221 -1.86 18.64 -2.28
C ARG A 221 -2.64 18.05 -1.10
N ARG A 222 -3.97 17.99 -1.18
CA ARG A 222 -4.81 17.41 -0.12
C ARG A 222 -4.87 15.88 -0.16
N GLN A 223 -4.49 15.26 -1.27
CA GLN A 223 -4.56 13.81 -1.50
C GLN A 223 -3.35 13.06 -0.95
N PHE A 224 -2.27 13.74 -0.56
CA PHE A 224 -1.13 13.08 0.08
C PHE A 224 -0.55 13.90 1.22
N GLU A 225 0.15 13.21 2.10
CA GLU A 225 1.06 13.79 3.08
C GLU A 225 2.44 13.13 2.94
N VAL A 226 3.46 13.81 3.41
CA VAL A 226 4.83 13.30 3.48
C VAL A 226 5.19 13.15 4.94
N VAL A 227 5.61 11.94 5.32
CA VAL A 227 6.08 11.61 6.66
C VAL A 227 7.58 11.36 6.55
N VAL A 228 8.36 12.36 6.97
CA VAL A 228 9.82 12.25 7.03
C VAL A 228 10.22 11.82 8.43
N VAL A 229 10.94 10.72 8.53
CA VAL A 229 11.48 10.19 9.79
C VAL A 229 13.00 10.34 9.76
N ASP A 230 13.51 11.25 10.58
CA ASP A 230 14.95 11.41 10.81
C ASP A 230 15.38 10.37 11.86
N ASP A 231 16.15 9.38 11.41
CA ASP A 231 16.61 8.24 12.21
C ASP A 231 17.88 8.56 12.99
N GLY A 232 17.86 9.64 13.77
CA GLY A 232 18.95 9.96 14.68
C GLY A 232 20.16 10.63 14.03
N SER A 233 19.95 11.45 12.99
CA SER A 233 21.02 12.24 12.39
C SER A 233 21.77 13.08 13.42
N ASP A 234 23.05 13.35 13.12
CA ASP A 234 23.91 14.21 13.91
C ASP A 234 23.28 15.59 14.13
N PRO A 235 23.56 16.28 15.25
CA PRO A 235 22.89 17.55 15.58
C PRO A 235 22.88 18.58 14.44
N GLU A 236 24.00 18.73 13.72
CA GLU A 236 24.11 19.63 12.57
C GLU A 236 23.22 19.18 11.40
N LYS A 237 23.29 17.91 11.02
CA LYS A 237 22.51 17.33 9.91
C LYS A 237 21.03 17.26 10.21
N ALA A 238 20.64 16.97 11.45
CA ALA A 238 19.26 17.03 11.91
C ALA A 238 18.68 18.46 11.78
N ALA A 239 19.47 19.48 12.13
CA ALA A 239 19.05 20.87 11.96
C ALA A 239 18.94 21.25 10.47
N GLU A 240 19.82 20.75 9.60
CA GLU A 240 19.69 20.89 8.15
C GLU A 240 18.42 20.21 7.62
N ASN A 241 18.14 18.96 8.01
CA ASN A 241 16.92 18.22 7.64
C ASN A 241 15.65 19.02 8.01
N GLU A 242 15.61 19.59 9.22
CA GLU A 242 14.47 20.40 9.66
C GLU A 242 14.30 21.68 8.82
N ARG A 243 15.41 22.34 8.46
CA ARG A 243 15.39 23.51 7.54
C ARG A 243 14.87 23.11 6.17
N VAL A 244 15.33 21.99 5.62
CA VAL A 244 14.88 21.42 4.34
C VAL A 244 13.37 21.18 4.37
N VAL A 245 12.86 20.45 5.37
CA VAL A 245 11.41 20.18 5.47
C VAL A 245 10.61 21.48 5.62
N THR A 246 11.10 22.44 6.39
CA THR A 246 10.43 23.73 6.61
C THR A 246 10.23 24.51 5.31
N ARG A 247 11.23 24.50 4.40
CA ARG A 247 11.13 25.13 3.07
C ARG A 247 9.93 24.63 2.27
N PHE A 248 9.60 23.35 2.37
CA PHE A 248 8.54 22.73 1.57
C PHE A 248 7.14 22.72 2.23
N ARG A 249 6.99 23.17 3.49
CA ARG A 249 5.68 23.16 4.21
C ARG A 249 4.55 23.93 3.52
N LYS A 250 4.87 24.89 2.65
CA LYS A 250 3.87 25.59 1.82
C LYS A 250 3.37 24.70 0.67
N ALA A 251 4.27 23.94 0.03
CA ALA A 251 3.97 23.11 -1.13
C ALA A 251 3.39 21.74 -0.76
N LEU A 252 3.80 21.15 0.36
CA LEU A 252 3.45 19.79 0.78
C LEU A 252 2.94 19.76 2.22
N ARG A 253 2.14 18.74 2.56
CA ARG A 253 1.71 18.49 3.95
C ARG A 253 2.73 17.57 4.60
N PHE A 254 3.42 18.03 5.63
CA PHE A 254 4.47 17.26 6.29
C PHE A 254 4.12 16.81 7.70
N ARG A 255 4.68 15.66 8.06
CA ARG A 255 5.03 15.30 9.42
C ARG A 255 6.53 15.02 9.43
N PHE A 256 7.28 15.81 10.19
CA PHE A 256 8.70 15.54 10.46
C PHE A 256 8.81 14.93 11.84
N ILE A 257 9.51 13.80 11.96
CA ILE A 257 9.61 13.07 13.21
C ILE A 257 11.05 12.62 13.43
N ARG A 258 11.66 13.04 14.53
CA ARG A 258 13.03 12.64 14.90
C ARG A 258 13.03 11.54 15.94
N GLN A 259 13.87 10.52 15.78
CA GLN A 259 14.07 9.43 16.76
C GLN A 259 15.56 9.27 17.08
N ALA A 260 15.86 8.41 18.05
CA ALA A 260 17.21 7.88 18.20
C ALA A 260 17.52 6.93 17.04
N HIS A 261 18.81 6.81 16.67
CA HIS A 261 19.24 5.93 15.58
C HIS A 261 18.87 4.48 15.90
N ARG A 262 18.00 3.89 15.09
CA ARG A 262 17.47 2.53 15.29
C ARG A 262 17.37 1.73 13.99
N GLY A 263 17.91 2.26 12.89
CA GLY A 263 17.91 1.64 11.58
C GLY A 263 16.65 1.95 10.77
N LEU A 264 16.77 1.68 9.46
CA LEU A 264 15.77 1.95 8.43
C LEU A 264 14.42 1.29 8.74
N ALA A 265 14.41 0.04 9.18
CA ALA A 265 13.21 -0.70 9.55
C ALA A 265 12.42 0.01 10.67
N ALA A 266 13.11 0.48 11.72
CA ALA A 266 12.49 1.20 12.82
C ALA A 266 11.92 2.55 12.37
N ALA A 267 12.66 3.28 11.51
CA ALA A 267 12.21 4.54 10.94
C ALA A 267 10.97 4.36 10.04
N ARG A 268 10.97 3.37 9.15
CA ARG A 268 9.81 2.98 8.31
C ARG A 268 8.60 2.65 9.18
N ASN A 269 8.78 1.85 10.22
CA ASN A 269 7.72 1.51 11.17
C ASN A 269 7.14 2.71 11.89
N ARG A 270 7.97 3.66 12.30
CA ARG A 270 7.51 4.91 12.91
C ARG A 270 6.75 5.76 11.90
N GLY A 271 7.19 5.76 10.65
CA GLY A 271 6.49 6.36 9.52
C GLY A 271 5.10 5.78 9.31
N ILE A 272 4.96 4.45 9.28
CA ILE A 272 3.67 3.74 9.16
C ILE A 272 2.74 4.15 10.30
N ARG A 273 3.20 4.11 11.56
CA ARG A 273 2.37 4.50 12.71
C ARG A 273 1.95 5.96 12.70
N ALA A 274 2.74 6.82 12.06
CA ALA A 274 2.42 8.22 11.86
C ALA A 274 1.63 8.50 10.56
N ALA A 275 1.49 7.53 9.66
CA ALA A 275 0.71 7.71 8.46
C ALA A 275 -0.78 7.87 8.80
N ARG A 276 -1.41 8.87 8.21
CA ARG A 276 -2.87 9.08 8.23
C ARG A 276 -3.51 8.66 6.91
N GLY A 277 -2.68 8.37 5.91
CA GLY A 277 -3.05 7.90 4.58
C GLY A 277 -3.75 6.56 4.62
N HIS A 278 -4.60 6.32 3.62
CA HIS A 278 -5.16 4.99 3.39
C HIS A 278 -4.10 4.03 2.87
N VAL A 279 -3.20 4.55 2.03
CA VAL A 279 -2.05 3.86 1.46
C VAL A 279 -0.78 4.48 2.02
N VAL A 280 0.18 3.65 2.41
CA VAL A 280 1.56 4.06 2.65
C VAL A 280 2.38 3.74 1.40
N LEU A 281 3.10 4.71 0.87
CA LEU A 281 4.11 4.52 -0.18
C LEU A 281 5.47 4.81 0.43
N PHE A 282 6.36 3.82 0.38
CA PHE A 282 7.75 3.98 0.81
C PHE A 282 8.57 4.58 -0.32
N LEU A 283 9.36 5.58 0.04
CA LEU A 283 10.36 6.20 -0.82
C LEU A 283 11.65 6.35 0.00
N ASN A 284 12.79 6.21 -0.66
CA ASN A 284 14.06 6.59 -0.05
C ASN A 284 14.25 8.11 -0.16
N ASP A 285 15.17 8.68 0.61
CA ASP A 285 15.52 10.11 0.54
C ASP A 285 16.41 10.46 -0.66
N ASP A 286 17.03 9.46 -1.29
CA ASP A 286 17.92 9.60 -2.45
C ASP A 286 17.24 9.34 -3.80
N VAL A 287 15.91 9.43 -3.87
CA VAL A 287 15.16 9.32 -5.14
C VAL A 287 14.51 10.63 -5.59
N THR A 288 14.37 10.82 -6.89
CA THR A 288 13.43 11.79 -7.46
C THR A 288 12.18 11.10 -7.99
N VAL A 289 11.03 11.77 -7.81
CA VAL A 289 9.70 11.20 -8.05
C VAL A 289 8.97 12.01 -9.13
N PRO A 290 8.77 11.42 -10.32
CA PRO A 290 7.92 11.97 -11.36
C PRO A 290 6.44 12.11 -10.94
N PRO A 291 5.70 13.10 -11.46
CA PRO A 291 4.26 13.26 -11.22
C PRO A 291 3.42 12.02 -11.55
N GLU A 292 3.82 11.27 -12.57
CA GLU A 292 3.16 10.07 -13.08
C GLU A 292 3.15 8.96 -12.03
N THR A 293 4.20 8.86 -11.23
CA THR A 293 4.38 7.84 -10.20
C THR A 293 3.35 7.97 -9.09
N LEU A 294 3.19 9.19 -8.55
CA LEU A 294 2.16 9.45 -7.53
C LEU A 294 0.75 9.18 -8.09
N ARG A 295 0.50 9.55 -9.35
CA ARG A 295 -0.79 9.30 -10.01
C ARG A 295 -1.05 7.80 -10.16
N ALA A 296 -0.07 7.03 -10.62
CA ALA A 296 -0.19 5.60 -10.82
C ALA A 296 -0.52 4.86 -9.51
N HIS A 297 0.18 5.18 -8.41
CA HIS A 297 -0.15 4.60 -7.10
C HIS A 297 -1.57 4.94 -6.64
N ILE A 298 -2.00 6.19 -6.86
CA ILE A 298 -3.35 6.61 -6.48
C ILE A 298 -4.42 5.91 -7.33
N GLU A 299 -4.23 5.82 -8.64
CA GLU A 299 -5.18 5.18 -9.56
C GLU A 299 -5.23 3.67 -9.33
N PHE A 300 -4.09 3.01 -9.18
CA PHE A 300 -4.02 1.58 -8.87
C PHE A 300 -4.80 1.23 -7.60
N HIS A 301 -4.56 1.91 -6.48
CA HIS A 301 -5.23 1.59 -5.21
C HIS A 301 -6.73 1.98 -5.21
N ARG A 302 -7.16 2.79 -6.18
CA ARG A 302 -8.58 3.07 -6.44
C ARG A 302 -9.24 1.94 -7.19
N GLU A 303 -8.56 1.38 -8.18
CA GLU A 303 -9.02 0.23 -8.96
C GLU A 303 -8.96 -1.07 -8.14
N HIS A 304 -8.03 -1.13 -7.18
CA HIS A 304 -7.83 -2.24 -6.25
C HIS A 304 -8.11 -1.80 -4.80
N PRO A 305 -9.39 -1.63 -4.42
CA PRO A 305 -9.78 -1.20 -3.07
C PRO A 305 -9.43 -2.21 -1.97
N GLU A 306 -9.18 -3.48 -2.33
CA GLU A 306 -8.82 -4.58 -1.44
C GLU A 306 -7.70 -4.21 -0.48
N LEU A 307 -7.85 -4.58 0.80
CA LEU A 307 -6.84 -4.30 1.83
C LEU A 307 -5.55 -5.10 1.60
N TRP A 308 -5.67 -6.31 1.04
CA TRP A 308 -4.56 -7.22 0.76
C TRP A 308 -3.91 -7.02 -0.62
N VAL A 309 -4.08 -5.85 -1.24
CA VAL A 309 -3.45 -5.52 -2.53
C VAL A 309 -2.47 -4.36 -2.39
N GLY A 310 -1.25 -4.57 -2.88
CA GLY A 310 -0.15 -3.62 -2.94
C GLY A 310 0.34 -3.38 -4.37
N MET A 311 1.18 -2.37 -4.55
CA MET A 311 1.77 -2.03 -5.85
C MET A 311 3.25 -1.73 -5.71
N LEU A 312 4.02 -2.37 -6.58
CA LEU A 312 5.44 -2.12 -6.81
C LEU A 312 5.61 -1.22 -8.04
N GLY A 313 6.26 -0.08 -7.86
CA GLY A 313 6.77 0.76 -8.93
C GLY A 313 8.15 0.32 -9.42
N ARG A 314 8.64 0.99 -10.46
CA ARG A 314 9.96 0.76 -11.04
C ARG A 314 10.98 1.72 -10.45
N VAL A 315 12.19 1.25 -10.24
CA VAL A 315 13.32 2.08 -9.82
C VAL A 315 14.35 2.05 -10.93
N GLU A 316 14.86 3.21 -11.30
CA GLU A 316 15.89 3.39 -12.32
C GLU A 316 17.04 4.23 -11.76
N TRP A 317 18.22 4.14 -12.37
CA TRP A 317 19.28 5.11 -12.08
C TRP A 317 18.89 6.49 -12.59
N ALA A 318 19.24 7.54 -11.84
CA ALA A 318 19.09 8.89 -12.33
C ALA A 318 19.95 9.11 -13.60
N PRO A 319 19.38 9.60 -14.72
CA PRO A 319 20.11 9.72 -15.99
C PRO A 319 21.42 10.51 -15.89
N GLU A 320 21.50 11.49 -15.00
CA GLU A 320 22.68 12.31 -14.75
C GLU A 320 23.87 11.56 -14.13
N LEU A 321 23.67 10.35 -13.58
CA LEU A 321 24.77 9.53 -13.08
C LEU A 321 25.63 8.97 -14.23
N GLY A 322 25.10 8.95 -15.45
CA GLY A 322 25.73 8.29 -16.58
C GLY A 322 25.75 6.77 -16.45
N GLN A 323 26.45 6.11 -17.37
CA GLN A 323 26.59 4.66 -17.39
C GLN A 323 27.84 4.22 -16.63
N ALA A 324 27.74 3.11 -15.92
CA ALA A 324 28.87 2.38 -15.35
C ALA A 324 28.61 0.88 -15.53
N PRO A 325 29.58 0.08 -16.02
CA PRO A 325 29.33 -1.33 -16.34
C PRO A 325 28.74 -2.14 -15.16
N ILE A 326 29.22 -1.91 -13.93
CA ILE A 326 28.66 -2.54 -12.73
C ILE A 326 27.21 -2.10 -12.47
N MET A 327 26.87 -0.82 -12.66
CA MET A 327 25.51 -0.29 -12.47
C MET A 327 24.52 -0.87 -13.49
N ASP A 328 24.97 -1.07 -14.73
CA ASP A 328 24.18 -1.73 -15.77
C ASP A 328 24.00 -3.22 -15.45
N TYR A 329 25.07 -3.88 -14.99
CA TYR A 329 25.04 -5.30 -14.65
C TYR A 329 24.07 -5.60 -13.50
N VAL A 330 24.15 -4.87 -12.38
CA VAL A 330 23.33 -5.13 -11.17
C VAL A 330 21.85 -4.81 -11.33
N MET A 331 21.47 -3.96 -12.29
CA MET A 331 20.08 -3.70 -12.68
C MET A 331 19.61 -4.57 -13.85
N GLY A 332 20.53 -5.04 -14.68
CA GLY A 332 20.29 -5.84 -15.88
C GLY A 332 20.59 -7.32 -15.67
N ALA A 333 21.68 -7.81 -16.25
CA ALA A 333 22.01 -9.24 -16.30
C ALA A 333 22.14 -9.88 -14.91
N GLY A 334 22.72 -9.18 -13.93
CA GLY A 334 22.92 -9.67 -12.57
C GLY A 334 21.69 -9.56 -11.66
N GLY A 335 20.86 -8.52 -11.80
CA GLY A 335 19.65 -8.34 -10.99
C GLY A 335 19.87 -8.18 -9.47
N HIS A 336 21.10 -7.95 -9.03
CA HIS A 336 21.50 -7.84 -7.62
C HIS A 336 20.93 -6.62 -6.89
N GLN A 337 20.64 -5.55 -7.63
CA GLN A 337 20.01 -4.35 -7.09
C GLN A 337 18.49 -4.47 -7.19
N PHE A 338 17.97 -4.60 -8.42
CA PHE A 338 16.57 -4.90 -8.70
C PHE A 338 16.48 -5.79 -9.95
N ASP A 339 15.71 -6.88 -9.87
CA ASP A 339 15.49 -7.82 -10.98
C ASP A 339 14.19 -7.54 -11.75
N PHE A 340 13.98 -6.29 -12.17
CA PHE A 340 12.74 -5.89 -12.86
C PHE A 340 12.53 -6.60 -14.20
N LYS A 341 13.59 -7.13 -14.84
CA LYS A 341 13.51 -7.87 -16.11
C LYS A 341 12.72 -9.17 -16.02
N LYS A 342 12.59 -9.77 -14.83
CA LYS A 342 11.78 -10.97 -14.59
C LYS A 342 10.30 -10.65 -14.38
N LEU A 343 9.96 -9.37 -14.26
CA LEU A 343 8.61 -8.94 -13.91
C LEU A 343 7.83 -8.53 -15.16
N ALA A 344 6.59 -9.01 -15.23
CA ALA A 344 5.66 -8.63 -16.28
C ALA A 344 4.71 -7.52 -15.79
N PRO A 345 4.48 -6.46 -16.58
CA PRO A 345 3.54 -5.40 -16.23
C PRO A 345 2.16 -5.97 -15.94
N GLY A 346 1.46 -5.45 -14.93
CA GLY A 346 0.11 -5.93 -14.63
C GLY A 346 0.05 -7.16 -13.72
N ARG A 347 1.14 -7.92 -13.59
CA ARG A 347 1.16 -9.22 -12.91
C ARG A 347 1.51 -9.11 -11.43
N GLU A 348 1.04 -10.11 -10.68
CA GLU A 348 1.43 -10.32 -9.28
C GLU A 348 2.92 -10.66 -9.23
N VAL A 349 3.62 -10.10 -8.24
CA VAL A 349 5.04 -10.36 -7.98
C VAL A 349 5.19 -11.18 -6.71
N ASP A 350 6.20 -12.04 -6.67
CA ASP A 350 6.55 -12.73 -5.43
C ASP A 350 7.26 -11.77 -4.45
N PHE A 351 7.41 -12.22 -3.21
CA PHE A 351 8.02 -11.41 -2.16
C PHE A 351 9.52 -11.11 -2.39
N TRP A 352 10.22 -11.83 -3.28
CA TRP A 352 11.62 -11.55 -3.60
C TRP A 352 11.81 -10.23 -4.33
N HIS A 353 10.72 -9.68 -4.87
CA HIS A 353 10.69 -8.40 -5.56
C HIS A 353 10.01 -7.30 -4.72
N PHE A 354 9.91 -7.48 -3.40
CA PHE A 354 9.34 -6.50 -2.50
C PHE A 354 10.35 -5.36 -2.24
N TYR A 355 10.51 -4.46 -3.21
CA TYR A 355 11.52 -3.41 -3.15
C TYR A 355 11.03 -2.15 -2.42
N GLY A 356 11.59 -1.88 -1.25
CA GLY A 356 11.19 -0.82 -0.31
C GLY A 356 11.40 0.62 -0.80
N THR A 357 12.02 0.81 -1.96
CA THR A 357 12.32 2.12 -2.56
C THR A 357 11.12 2.74 -3.29
N CYS A 358 10.18 1.93 -3.80
CA CYS A 358 8.97 2.43 -4.48
C CYS A 358 7.83 1.40 -4.41
N ILE A 359 7.40 1.07 -3.19
CA ILE A 359 6.32 0.10 -2.96
C ILE A 359 5.24 0.70 -2.07
N SER A 360 4.00 0.33 -2.33
CA SER A 360 2.85 0.84 -1.60
C SER A 360 1.90 -0.26 -1.14
N VAL A 361 1.44 -0.14 0.10
CA VAL A 361 0.49 -1.05 0.73
C VAL A 361 -0.57 -0.28 1.51
N LYS A 362 -1.69 -0.92 1.82
CA LYS A 362 -2.77 -0.33 2.62
C LYS A 362 -2.34 -0.24 4.08
N ALA A 363 -2.36 0.95 4.67
CA ALA A 363 -1.95 1.16 6.06
C ALA A 363 -2.76 0.28 7.03
N ALA A 364 -4.06 0.14 6.78
CA ALA A 364 -4.95 -0.69 7.58
C ALA A 364 -4.58 -2.19 7.55
N PHE A 365 -4.05 -2.69 6.43
CA PHE A 365 -3.60 -4.07 6.32
C PHE A 365 -2.40 -4.34 7.24
N VAL A 366 -1.40 -3.45 7.21
CA VAL A 366 -0.22 -3.53 8.08
C VAL A 366 -0.63 -3.44 9.56
N HIS A 367 -1.46 -2.45 9.91
CA HIS A 367 -1.92 -2.28 11.29
C HIS A 367 -2.73 -3.47 11.81
N LYS A 368 -3.58 -4.06 10.96
CA LYS A 368 -4.42 -5.18 11.38
C LYS A 368 -3.64 -6.48 11.51
N THR A 369 -2.75 -6.76 10.57
CA THR A 369 -1.91 -7.97 10.62
C THR A 369 -0.88 -7.88 11.75
N GLY A 370 -0.49 -6.67 12.14
CA GLY A 370 0.57 -6.44 13.13
C GLY A 370 1.97 -6.64 12.55
N GLU A 371 2.08 -6.94 11.26
CA GLU A 371 3.34 -7.20 10.57
C GLU A 371 4.03 -5.88 10.24
N PHE A 372 4.86 -5.39 11.16
CA PHE A 372 5.76 -4.26 10.93
C PHE A 372 7.12 -4.76 10.39
N PHE A 373 7.98 -3.89 9.84
CA PHE A 373 9.36 -4.23 9.48
C PHE A 373 10.11 -4.78 10.70
N ASP A 374 10.95 -5.79 10.50
CA ASP A 374 11.70 -6.41 11.59
C ASP A 374 12.99 -5.60 11.90
N PRO A 375 13.17 -5.05 13.12
CA PRO A 375 14.34 -4.27 13.49
C PRO A 375 15.66 -5.05 13.47
N ASP A 376 15.62 -6.39 13.44
CA ASP A 376 16.81 -7.23 13.35
C ASP A 376 17.46 -7.19 11.94
N PHE A 377 16.85 -6.47 11.00
CA PHE A 377 17.41 -6.13 9.69
C PHE A 377 17.80 -4.64 9.63
N PRO A 378 18.95 -4.27 10.19
CA PRO A 378 19.40 -2.87 10.18
C PRO A 378 19.84 -2.39 8.79
N ALA A 379 20.16 -3.33 7.88
CA ALA A 379 20.47 -3.05 6.49
C ALA A 379 20.18 -4.27 5.61
N LEU A 380 19.66 -4.05 4.41
CA LEU A 380 19.32 -5.07 3.40
C LEU A 380 18.30 -6.12 3.89
N TRP A 381 17.62 -6.77 2.95
CA TRP A 381 16.58 -7.79 3.19
C TRP A 381 15.36 -7.37 4.02
N ASP A 382 15.35 -6.21 4.66
CA ASP A 382 14.26 -5.75 5.53
C ASP A 382 12.93 -5.64 4.77
N ASP A 383 12.99 -5.23 3.51
CA ASP A 383 11.83 -5.12 2.62
C ASP A 383 11.35 -6.48 2.08
N ILE A 384 12.26 -7.35 1.64
CA ILE A 384 11.95 -8.71 1.16
C ILE A 384 11.40 -9.58 2.31
N GLU A 385 12.00 -9.50 3.49
CA GLU A 385 11.54 -10.22 4.68
C GLU A 385 10.16 -9.76 5.12
N TRP A 386 9.93 -8.44 5.12
CA TRP A 386 8.61 -7.90 5.41
C TRP A 386 7.60 -8.32 4.35
N GLY A 387 8.00 -8.34 3.08
CA GLY A 387 7.23 -8.89 1.96
C GLY A 387 6.83 -10.34 2.18
N HIS A 388 7.75 -11.20 2.62
CA HIS A 388 7.49 -12.62 2.93
C HIS A 388 6.38 -12.75 3.99
N ARG A 389 6.55 -12.08 5.13
CA ARG A 389 5.53 -12.12 6.20
C ARG A 389 4.19 -11.56 5.77
N LEU A 390 4.16 -10.46 5.02
CA LEU A 390 2.91 -9.89 4.50
C LEU A 390 2.24 -10.82 3.47
N SER A 391 3.00 -11.46 2.59
CA SER A 391 2.50 -12.45 1.63
C SER A 391 1.91 -13.68 2.34
N ALA A 392 2.51 -14.13 3.45
CA ALA A 392 1.92 -15.17 4.30
C ALA A 392 0.58 -14.76 4.94
N ARG A 393 0.32 -13.45 5.08
CA ARG A 393 -0.99 -12.87 5.46
C ARG A 393 -1.93 -12.62 4.27
N GLY A 394 -1.55 -13.05 3.07
CA GLY A 394 -2.35 -12.95 1.85
C GLY A 394 -2.14 -11.67 1.04
N LEU A 395 -1.11 -10.84 1.35
CA LEU A 395 -0.80 -9.68 0.53
C LEU A 395 -0.39 -10.10 -0.89
N LYS A 396 -1.01 -9.46 -1.87
CA LYS A 396 -0.68 -9.57 -3.30
C LYS A 396 -0.13 -8.25 -3.79
N VAL A 397 1.07 -8.25 -4.35
CA VAL A 397 1.70 -7.03 -4.90
C VAL A 397 1.72 -7.12 -6.41
N TYR A 398 1.35 -6.04 -7.10
CA TYR A 398 1.36 -6.01 -8.56
C TYR A 398 2.37 -5.01 -9.09
N TYR A 399 3.09 -5.39 -10.15
CA TYR A 399 4.08 -4.52 -10.79
C TYR A 399 3.43 -3.54 -11.77
N ARG A 400 3.84 -2.27 -11.68
CA ARG A 400 3.40 -1.16 -12.53
C ARG A 400 4.62 -0.35 -13.00
N PRO A 401 5.22 -0.70 -14.15
CA PRO A 401 6.46 -0.10 -14.63
C PRO A 401 6.35 1.39 -14.97
N GLU A 402 5.13 1.91 -15.16
CA GLU A 402 4.86 3.32 -15.43
C GLU A 402 5.07 4.22 -14.20
N ALA A 403 5.09 3.63 -12.99
CA ALA A 403 5.37 4.33 -11.75
C ALA A 403 6.87 4.27 -11.45
N VAL A 404 7.65 5.14 -12.10
CA VAL A 404 9.11 5.13 -12.03
C VAL A 404 9.62 6.08 -10.95
N VAL A 405 10.67 5.72 -10.21
CA VAL A 405 11.49 6.68 -9.45
C VAL A 405 12.94 6.57 -9.88
N PHE A 406 13.67 7.67 -9.78
CA PHE A 406 15.08 7.74 -10.18
C PHE A 406 15.98 7.84 -8.95
N HIS A 407 16.90 6.89 -8.80
CA HIS A 407 17.79 6.75 -7.66
C HIS A 407 19.13 7.45 -7.92
N HIS A 408 19.53 8.33 -7.01
CA HIS A 408 20.70 9.21 -7.12
C HIS A 408 21.87 8.70 -6.29
N HIS A 409 22.26 7.45 -6.50
CA HIS A 409 23.34 6.82 -5.77
C HIS A 409 24.33 6.22 -6.77
N ARG A 410 25.41 6.95 -7.05
CA ARG A 410 26.52 6.42 -7.85
C ARG A 410 27.25 5.37 -7.04
N VAL A 411 27.48 4.21 -7.64
CA VAL A 411 28.07 3.05 -6.98
C VAL A 411 29.12 2.43 -7.89
N ASP A 412 30.14 1.82 -7.29
CA ASP A 412 31.22 1.14 -7.98
C ASP A 412 31.27 -0.35 -7.59
N THR A 413 32.25 -1.05 -8.15
CA THR A 413 32.45 -2.48 -7.90
C THR A 413 32.77 -2.77 -6.44
N ASP A 414 33.58 -1.92 -5.78
CA ASP A 414 33.95 -2.11 -4.38
C ASP A 414 32.76 -1.93 -3.45
N TYR A 415 31.90 -0.96 -3.73
CA TYR A 415 30.62 -0.80 -3.05
C TYR A 415 29.78 -2.06 -3.15
N TYR A 416 29.66 -2.66 -4.34
CA TYR A 416 28.87 -3.88 -4.51
C TYR A 416 29.50 -5.11 -3.86
N VAL A 417 30.83 -5.22 -3.81
CA VAL A 417 31.51 -6.27 -3.05
C VAL A 417 31.17 -6.15 -1.56
N ARG A 418 31.31 -4.95 -0.96
CA ARG A 418 30.92 -4.72 0.44
C ARG A 418 29.44 -4.99 0.68
N ARG A 419 28.57 -4.52 -0.23
CA ARG A 419 27.12 -4.75 -0.17
C ARG A 419 26.78 -6.25 -0.25
N GLN A 420 27.42 -7.03 -1.11
CA GLN A 420 27.16 -8.46 -1.23
C GLN A 420 27.63 -9.24 -0.01
N ARG A 421 28.79 -8.88 0.57
CA ARG A 421 29.23 -9.42 1.85
C ARG A 421 28.21 -9.16 2.96
N LEU A 422 27.72 -7.92 3.07
CA LEU A 422 26.64 -7.60 4.00
C LEU A 422 25.34 -8.36 3.68
N ALA A 423 24.98 -8.50 2.41
CA ALA A 423 23.80 -9.24 1.98
C ALA A 423 23.89 -10.72 2.38
N GLY A 424 25.04 -11.37 2.21
CA GLY A 424 25.26 -12.75 2.62
C GLY A 424 25.15 -12.91 4.13
N ARG A 425 25.75 -12.00 4.89
CA ARG A 425 25.67 -11.98 6.36
C ARG A 425 24.22 -11.83 6.84
N MET A 426 23.48 -10.91 6.25
CA MET A 426 22.08 -10.67 6.59
C MET A 426 21.13 -11.77 6.09
N ALA A 427 21.51 -12.51 5.05
CA ALA A 427 20.79 -13.70 4.64
C ALA A 427 20.83 -14.83 5.69
N VAL A 428 21.89 -14.89 6.51
CA VAL A 428 21.93 -15.80 7.68
C VAL A 428 20.89 -15.40 8.72
N VAL A 429 20.72 -14.10 8.97
CA VAL A 429 19.66 -13.58 9.87
C VAL A 429 18.28 -13.96 9.33
N PHE A 430 18.07 -13.77 8.03
CA PHE A 430 16.84 -14.17 7.34
C PHE A 430 16.60 -15.67 7.49
N ALA A 431 17.57 -16.51 7.14
CA ALA A 431 17.46 -17.97 7.24
C ALA A 431 17.21 -18.47 8.68
N ARG A 432 17.79 -17.81 9.70
CA ARG A 432 17.54 -18.18 11.10
C ARG A 432 16.10 -17.89 11.54
N LYS A 433 15.52 -16.78 11.07
CA LYS A 433 14.13 -16.40 11.37
C LYS A 433 13.11 -17.18 10.54
N HIS A 434 13.48 -17.54 9.32
CA HIS A 434 12.65 -18.24 8.34
C HIS A 434 13.40 -19.47 7.79
N PRO A 435 13.53 -20.55 8.59
CA PRO A 435 14.33 -21.73 8.23
C PRO A 435 13.91 -22.40 6.93
N GLU A 436 12.65 -22.27 6.53
CA GLU A 436 12.12 -22.77 5.26
C GLU A 436 12.74 -22.09 4.03
N LEU A 437 13.38 -20.92 4.21
CA LEU A 437 14.07 -20.20 3.14
C LEU A 437 15.60 -20.41 3.15
N ALA A 438 16.14 -21.15 4.13
CA ALA A 438 17.57 -21.27 4.34
C ALA A 438 18.33 -21.81 3.11
N GLU A 439 17.79 -22.85 2.46
CA GLU A 439 18.38 -23.42 1.24
C GLU A 439 18.45 -22.38 0.11
N ARG A 440 17.40 -21.59 -0.07
CA ARG A 440 17.34 -20.57 -1.12
C ARG A 440 18.24 -19.37 -0.84
N LEU A 441 18.38 -18.99 0.43
CA LEU A 441 19.17 -17.84 0.85
C LEU A 441 20.68 -18.16 0.90
N LEU A 442 21.04 -19.30 1.47
CA LEU A 442 22.46 -19.63 1.72
C LEU A 442 23.03 -20.62 0.69
N GLY A 443 22.17 -21.39 0.03
CA GLY A 443 22.59 -22.49 -0.84
C GLY A 443 23.34 -23.59 -0.09
N ALA A 444 23.87 -24.54 -0.84
CA ALA A 444 24.82 -25.55 -0.34
C ALA A 444 26.29 -25.11 -0.50
N ALA A 445 26.54 -23.85 -0.83
CA ALA A 445 27.85 -23.42 -1.32
C ALA A 445 28.85 -23.19 -0.18
N ALA A 446 30.04 -23.79 -0.33
CA ALA A 446 31.15 -23.58 0.59
C ALA A 446 31.62 -22.12 0.60
N PRO A 447 32.23 -21.64 1.70
CA PRO A 447 32.92 -20.35 1.70
C PRO A 447 33.92 -20.26 0.55
N PRO A 448 34.17 -19.06 0.00
CA PRO A 448 35.19 -18.90 -1.04
C PRO A 448 36.58 -19.27 -0.50
N ALA A 449 37.47 -19.65 -1.42
CA ALA A 449 38.85 -19.93 -1.06
C ALA A 449 39.54 -18.64 -0.57
N PRO A 450 40.52 -18.72 0.36
CA PRO A 450 41.30 -17.56 0.78
C PRO A 450 41.91 -16.84 -0.43
N GLY A 451 41.68 -15.52 -0.56
CA GLY A 451 42.17 -14.71 -1.67
C GLY A 451 41.30 -14.73 -2.95
N GLU A 452 40.21 -15.51 -2.99
CA GLU A 452 39.37 -15.63 -4.19
C GLU A 452 38.68 -14.31 -4.54
N VAL A 453 38.13 -13.60 -3.54
CA VAL A 453 37.44 -12.31 -3.75
C VAL A 453 38.42 -11.26 -4.29
N GLU A 454 39.64 -11.20 -3.73
CA GLU A 454 40.69 -10.28 -4.17
C GLU A 454 41.17 -10.58 -5.59
N ALA A 455 41.34 -11.87 -5.92
CA ALA A 455 41.73 -12.29 -7.27
C ALA A 455 40.65 -11.95 -8.32
N LEU A 456 39.38 -12.23 -8.00
CA LEU A 456 38.25 -11.89 -8.87
C LEU A 456 38.08 -10.38 -9.02
N ARG A 457 38.29 -9.61 -7.95
CA ARG A 457 38.26 -8.14 -7.97
C ARG A 457 39.35 -7.58 -8.88
N ALA A 458 40.57 -8.10 -8.79
CA ALA A 458 41.67 -7.71 -9.69
C ALA A 458 41.35 -8.04 -11.17
N GLN A 459 40.76 -9.22 -11.43
CA GLN A 459 40.30 -9.60 -12.76
C GLN A 459 39.23 -8.64 -13.30
N VAL A 460 38.23 -8.29 -12.49
CA VAL A 460 37.17 -7.34 -12.85
C VAL A 460 37.75 -5.97 -13.18
N GLY A 461 38.68 -5.43 -12.37
CA GLY A 461 39.30 -4.14 -12.64
C GLY A 461 40.05 -4.07 -13.99
N LEU A 462 40.71 -5.16 -14.38
CA LEU A 462 41.35 -5.25 -15.70
C LEU A 462 40.33 -5.25 -16.84
N LEU A 463 39.21 -5.98 -16.67
CA LEU A 463 38.14 -6.06 -17.66
C LEU A 463 37.36 -4.74 -17.77
N GLU A 464 37.10 -4.05 -16.66
CA GLU A 464 36.52 -2.70 -16.64
C GLU A 464 37.41 -1.73 -17.43
N ALA A 465 38.73 -1.75 -17.20
CA ALA A 465 39.67 -0.90 -17.92
C ALA A 465 39.70 -1.22 -19.43
N ALA A 466 39.66 -2.50 -19.82
CA ALA A 466 39.65 -2.91 -21.22
C ALA A 466 38.36 -2.47 -21.94
N VAL A 467 37.19 -2.66 -21.31
CA VAL A 467 35.90 -2.22 -21.85
C VAL A 467 35.84 -0.69 -21.95
N ALA A 468 36.32 0.03 -20.93
CA ALA A 468 36.42 1.50 -20.98
C ALA A 468 37.39 1.99 -22.06
N GLY A 469 38.40 1.18 -22.42
CA GLY A 469 39.34 1.43 -23.51
C GLY A 469 38.81 1.09 -24.92
N GLY A 470 37.54 0.71 -25.06
CA GLY A 470 36.88 0.47 -26.35
C GLY A 470 36.78 -0.99 -26.78
N GLN A 471 37.17 -1.95 -25.94
CA GLN A 471 37.01 -3.40 -26.21
C GLN A 471 35.62 -3.88 -25.78
N GLU A 472 34.58 -3.39 -26.45
CA GLU A 472 33.17 -3.70 -26.12
C GLU A 472 32.85 -5.20 -26.20
N GLU A 473 33.57 -5.95 -27.03
CA GLU A 473 33.45 -7.41 -27.16
C GLU A 473 33.75 -8.17 -25.86
N LEU A 474 34.46 -7.56 -24.91
CA LEU A 474 34.75 -8.15 -23.60
C LEU A 474 33.60 -7.96 -22.58
N LYS A 475 32.55 -7.21 -22.92
CA LYS A 475 31.43 -6.96 -22.01
C LYS A 475 30.80 -8.25 -21.45
N PRO A 476 30.50 -9.30 -22.24
CA PRO A 476 29.96 -10.54 -21.69
C PRO A 476 30.91 -11.24 -20.70
N VAL A 477 32.22 -11.15 -20.93
CA VAL A 477 33.26 -11.71 -20.03
C VAL A 477 33.32 -10.92 -18.73
N LEU A 478 33.19 -9.59 -18.81
CA LEU A 478 33.09 -8.71 -17.64
C LEU A 478 31.83 -9.02 -16.81
N GLU A 479 30.67 -9.21 -17.46
CA GLU A 479 29.42 -9.57 -16.79
C GLU A 479 29.49 -10.92 -16.06
N ASP A 480 30.14 -11.93 -16.66
CA ASP A 480 30.43 -13.20 -15.99
C ASP A 480 31.38 -13.02 -14.78
N ALA A 481 32.43 -12.22 -14.95
CA ALA A 481 33.38 -11.93 -13.88
C ALA A 481 32.72 -11.19 -12.70
N TYR A 482 31.81 -10.25 -12.96
CA TYR A 482 30.98 -9.63 -11.92
C TYR A 482 30.15 -10.68 -11.19
N GLY A 483 29.49 -11.59 -11.91
CA GLY A 483 28.67 -12.64 -11.30
C GLY A 483 29.47 -13.50 -10.34
N ARG A 484 30.67 -13.93 -10.76
CA ARG A 484 31.59 -14.71 -9.90
C ARG A 484 32.06 -13.91 -8.68
N LEU A 485 32.49 -12.66 -8.88
CA LEU A 485 32.96 -11.78 -7.80
C LEU A 485 31.87 -11.53 -6.74
N LEU A 486 30.69 -11.11 -7.19
CA LEU A 486 29.58 -10.78 -6.30
C LEU A 486 29.06 -12.03 -5.57
N ALA A 487 29.00 -13.18 -6.23
CA ALA A 487 28.65 -14.44 -5.58
C ALA A 487 29.71 -14.89 -4.56
N ALA A 488 31.01 -14.70 -4.83
CA ALA A 488 32.07 -15.01 -3.88
C ALA A 488 31.98 -14.12 -2.64
N ALA A 489 31.81 -12.80 -2.82
CA ALA A 489 31.62 -11.85 -1.72
C ALA A 489 30.37 -12.18 -0.87
N TYR A 490 29.27 -12.58 -1.51
CA TYR A 490 28.08 -13.03 -0.81
C TYR A 490 28.34 -14.27 0.06
N ARG A 491 29.00 -15.30 -0.50
CA ARG A 491 29.34 -16.52 0.25
C ARG A 491 30.30 -16.23 1.41
N GLU A 492 31.23 -15.31 1.22
CA GLU A 492 32.15 -14.86 2.27
C GLU A 492 31.37 -14.27 3.45
N GLY A 493 30.47 -13.32 3.19
CA GLY A 493 29.65 -12.71 4.22
C GLY A 493 28.68 -13.68 4.90
N ALA A 494 28.12 -14.63 4.15
CA ALA A 494 27.30 -15.70 4.72
C ALA A 494 28.12 -16.59 5.67
N ALA A 495 29.34 -16.96 5.30
CA ALA A 495 30.22 -17.74 6.15
C ALA A 495 30.64 -16.98 7.43
N GLU A 496 30.87 -15.66 7.32
CA GLU A 496 31.07 -14.79 8.49
C GLU A 496 29.83 -14.78 9.41
N GLY A 497 28.64 -14.55 8.85
CA GLY A 497 27.39 -14.53 9.60
C GLY A 497 27.04 -15.85 10.29
N LEU A 498 27.42 -16.99 9.69
CA LEU A 498 27.26 -18.31 10.31
C LEU A 498 28.15 -18.53 11.54
N LYS A 499 29.35 -17.93 11.56
CA LYS A 499 30.28 -17.99 12.70
C LYS A 499 29.84 -17.08 13.84
N GLU A 500 29.18 -15.97 13.52
CA GLU A 500 28.64 -15.05 14.51
C GLU A 500 27.37 -15.63 15.16
N GLY A 501 27.26 -15.48 16.48
CA GLY A 501 26.06 -15.82 17.24
C GLY A 501 24.85 -14.91 16.91
N PRO A 502 23.94 -14.62 17.86
CA PRO A 502 22.79 -13.75 17.58
C PRO A 502 23.19 -12.34 17.07
N VAL A 503 22.30 -11.71 16.30
CA VAL A 503 22.55 -10.52 15.46
C VAL A 503 23.14 -9.35 16.27
N PRO A 504 24.30 -8.78 15.86
CA PRO A 504 24.84 -7.54 16.44
C PRO A 504 23.92 -6.34 16.18
N SER A 505 23.99 -5.28 17.00
CA SER A 505 23.12 -4.11 16.84
C SER A 505 23.40 -3.32 15.54
N ALA A 506 22.43 -2.50 15.10
CA ALA A 506 22.56 -1.63 13.91
C ALA A 506 23.85 -0.79 13.93
N ASP A 507 24.13 -0.16 15.07
CA ASP A 507 25.32 0.68 15.29
C ASP A 507 26.63 -0.12 15.19
N GLU A 508 26.60 -1.41 15.54
CA GLU A 508 27.77 -2.29 15.45
C GLU A 508 28.02 -2.75 14.02
N LEU A 509 26.96 -3.02 13.25
CA LEU A 509 27.06 -3.40 11.84
C LEU A 509 27.51 -2.23 10.95
N ILE A 510 27.02 -1.01 11.23
CA ILE A 510 27.43 0.19 10.49
C ILE A 510 28.90 0.54 10.81
N ARG A 511 29.30 0.57 12.09
CA ARG A 511 30.71 0.82 12.46
C ARG A 511 31.65 -0.20 11.83
N ARG A 512 31.30 -1.49 11.85
CA ARG A 512 32.10 -2.53 11.20
C ARG A 512 32.20 -2.38 9.68
N ALA A 513 31.21 -1.74 9.04
CA ALA A 513 31.23 -1.45 7.60
C ALA A 513 31.96 -0.15 7.25
N GLU A 514 32.14 0.76 8.22
CA GLU A 514 32.93 1.99 8.09
C GLU A 514 34.41 1.77 8.48
N ASP A 515 34.67 0.85 9.42
CA ASP A 515 36.01 0.48 9.88
C ASP A 515 36.74 -0.48 8.92
N ALA A 516 36.00 -1.14 8.00
CA ALA A 516 36.50 -2.07 6.99
C ALA A 516 36.53 -1.42 5.60
#